data_AF-A0A7C0VVX9-F1
#
_entry.id   AF-A0A7C0VVX9-F1
#
_cell.length_a   1.000
_cell.length_b   1.000
_cell.length_c   1.000
_cell.angle_alpha   90.00
_cell.angle_beta   90.00
_cell.angle_gamma   90.00
#
_symmetry.space_group_name_H-M   'P 1'
#
loop_
_entity.id
_entity.type
_entity.pdbx_description
1 polymer ?
#
loop_
_entity_poly.entity_id
_entity_poly.type
_entity_poly.pdbx_seq_one_letter_code
_entity_poly.pdbx_strand_id
1 'polypeptide(L)'
;EWFEWVQLWLRDIAVFAATGSADLTINKDRAKEIKDMSQRVQLKDVLKLSNTFYNIKDTLRFNLNKQLTLYHTYLLLKKTFA
;
A
#
# COMPACT_ATOMS: atom_id res chain seq x y z
N GLU A 1 -0.99 8.43 -11.06
CA GLU A 1 0.28 8.70 -10.36
C GLU A 1 0.25 8.35 -8.88
N TRP A 2 -0.30 9.13 -7.94
CA TRP A 2 -0.18 8.80 -6.50
C TRP A 2 -0.72 7.40 -6.12
N PHE A 3 -1.87 6.96 -6.66
CA PHE A 3 -2.39 5.61 -6.42
C PHE A 3 -1.42 4.51 -6.89
N GLU A 4 -0.71 4.73 -8.00
CA GLU A 4 0.26 3.76 -8.52
C GLU A 4 1.49 3.70 -7.62
N TRP A 5 1.96 4.84 -7.12
CA TRP A 5 3.00 4.88 -6.10
C TRP A 5 2.62 4.09 -4.85
N VAL A 6 1.41 4.32 -4.31
CA VAL A 6 0.96 3.56 -3.12
C VAL A 6 0.89 2.06 -3.41
N GLN A 7 0.43 1.65 -4.58
CA GLN A 7 0.39 0.22 -4.96
C GLN A 7 1.80 -0.39 -5.05
N LEU A 8 2.79 0.34 -5.60
CA LEU A 8 4.19 -0.12 -5.61
C LEU A 8 4.74 -0.29 -4.19
N TRP A 9 4.42 0.63 -3.29
CA TRP A 9 4.81 0.52 -1.88
C TRP A 9 4.17 -0.69 -1.19
N LEU A 10 2.85 -0.90 -1.37
CA LEU A 10 2.17 -2.07 -0.81
C LEU A 10 2.72 -3.39 -1.36
N ARG A 11 3.07 -3.42 -2.65
CA ARG A 11 3.72 -4.56 -3.30
C ARG A 11 5.09 -4.85 -2.68
N ASP A 12 5.94 -3.84 -2.50
CA ASP A 12 7.27 -4.04 -1.93
C ASP A 12 7.23 -4.50 -0.48
N ILE A 13 6.31 -3.95 0.32
CA ILE A 13 6.06 -4.39 1.71
C ILE A 13 5.60 -5.84 1.72
N ALA A 14 4.66 -6.22 0.84
CA ALA A 14 4.17 -7.59 0.76
C ALA A 14 5.27 -8.58 0.31
N VAL A 15 6.07 -8.21 -0.69
CA VAL A 15 7.20 -9.01 -1.16
C VAL A 15 8.22 -9.22 -0.05
N PHE A 16 8.61 -8.16 0.67
CA PHE A 16 9.55 -8.29 1.76
C PHE A 16 8.96 -9.11 2.91
N ALA A 17 7.71 -8.89 3.30
CA ALA A 17 7.05 -9.66 4.36
C ALA A 17 6.95 -11.16 4.02
N ALA A 18 6.82 -11.52 2.75
CA ALA A 18 6.73 -12.91 2.31
C ALA A 18 8.10 -13.58 2.11
N THR A 19 9.13 -12.83 1.70
CA THR A 19 10.41 -13.41 1.23
C THR A 19 11.61 -13.05 2.10
N GLY A 20 11.52 -11.97 2.89
CA GLY A 20 12.65 -11.38 3.62
C GLY A 20 13.74 -10.77 2.72
N SER A 21 13.56 -10.73 1.40
CA SER A 21 14.58 -10.26 0.45
C SER A 21 14.28 -8.85 -0.05
N ALA A 22 15.21 -7.93 0.19
CA ALA A 22 15.17 -6.58 -0.35
C ALA A 22 15.50 -6.53 -1.86
N ASP A 23 16.16 -7.55 -2.42
CA ASP A 23 16.53 -7.55 -3.84
C ASP A 23 15.33 -7.67 -4.78
N LEU A 24 14.21 -8.19 -4.24
CA LEU A 24 12.96 -8.37 -4.97
C LEU A 24 12.07 -7.12 -4.93
N THR A 25 12.41 -6.09 -4.15
CA THR A 25 11.66 -4.83 -4.09
C THR A 25 12.02 -3.91 -5.27
N ILE A 26 11.07 -3.07 -5.67
CA ILE A 26 11.28 -2.08 -6.74
C ILE A 26 11.97 -0.84 -6.18
N ASN A 27 11.52 -0.34 -5.03
CA ASN A 27 12.07 0.86 -4.38
C ASN A 27 13.31 0.51 -3.56
N LYS A 28 14.43 0.23 -4.24
CA LYS A 28 15.70 -0.18 -3.61
C LYS A 28 16.28 0.89 -2.69
N ASP A 29 16.09 2.16 -3.03
CA ASP A 29 16.47 3.32 -2.22
C ASP A 29 15.71 3.42 -0.89
N ARG A 30 14.58 2.70 -0.79
CA ARG A 30 13.65 2.71 0.36
C ARG A 30 13.65 1.39 1.13
N ALA A 31 14.61 0.50 0.89
CA ALA A 31 14.63 -0.85 1.46
C ALA A 31 14.52 -0.88 3.00
N LYS A 32 15.14 0.07 3.70
CA LYS A 32 15.05 0.18 5.17
C LYS A 32 13.62 0.47 5.62
N GLU A 33 12.95 1.42 4.99
CA GLU A 33 11.59 1.83 5.32
C GLU A 33 10.60 0.69 5.02
N ILE A 34 10.77 0.01 3.88
CA ILE A 34 9.98 -1.18 3.51
C ILE A 34 10.15 -2.28 4.56
N LYS A 35 11.39 -2.57 4.98
CA LYS A 35 11.68 -3.55 6.02
C LYS A 35 10.97 -3.19 7.33
N ASP A 36 11.16 -1.96 7.82
CA ASP A 36 10.59 -1.51 9.08
C ASP A 36 9.05 -1.59 9.07
N MET A 37 8.41 -1.25 7.95
CA MET A 37 6.95 -1.37 7.78
C MET A 37 6.50 -2.82 7.72
N SER A 38 7.18 -3.67 6.94
CA SER A 38 6.84 -5.08 6.76
C SER A 38 6.86 -5.89 8.07
N GLN A 39 7.71 -5.49 9.03
CA GLN A 39 7.80 -6.14 10.33
C GLN A 39 6.65 -5.76 11.28
N ARG A 40 5.95 -4.66 11.02
CA ARG A 40 4.88 -4.13 11.88
C ARG A 40 3.49 -4.50 11.42
N VAL A 41 3.35 -5.02 10.21
CA VAL A 41 2.06 -5.30 9.57
C VAL A 41 1.97 -6.77 9.15
N GLN A 42 0.80 -7.38 9.29
CA GLN A 42 0.59 -8.73 8.77
C GLN A 42 0.43 -8.69 7.24
N LEU A 43 1.04 -9.64 6.53
CA LEU A 43 0.95 -9.76 5.08
C LEU A 43 -0.50 -9.76 4.58
N LYS A 44 -1.41 -10.45 5.29
CA LYS A 44 -2.84 -10.49 4.96
C LYS A 44 -3.47 -9.09 4.90
N ASP A 45 -3.10 -8.21 5.82
CA ASP A 45 -3.67 -6.86 5.89
C ASP A 45 -3.13 -5.97 4.76
N VAL A 46 -1.85 -6.11 4.40
CA VAL A 46 -1.26 -5.43 3.23
C VAL A 46 -1.94 -5.85 1.93
N LEU A 47 -2.17 -7.15 1.74
CA LEU A 47 -2.86 -7.67 0.56
C LEU A 47 -4.33 -7.19 0.49
N LYS A 48 -5.04 -7.22 1.62
CA LYS A 48 -6.40 -6.69 1.71
C LYS A 48 -6.45 -5.19 1.39
N LEU A 49 -5.48 -4.44 1.88
CA LEU A 49 -5.36 -3.01 1.61
C LEU A 49 -5.11 -2.77 0.12
N SER A 50 -4.15 -3.46 -0.50
CA SER A 50 -3.86 -3.35 -1.94
C SER A 50 -5.10 -3.62 -2.79
N ASN A 51 -5.86 -4.67 -2.49
CA ASN A 51 -7.12 -4.98 -3.18
C ASN A 51 -8.17 -3.85 -3.02
N THR A 52 -8.27 -3.30 -1.81
CA THR A 52 -9.17 -2.16 -1.53
C THR A 52 -8.78 -0.93 -2.35
N PHE A 53 -7.48 -0.64 -2.46
CA PHE A 53 -6.97 0.46 -3.28
C PHE A 53 -7.24 0.27 -4.78
N TYR A 54 -7.19 -0.96 -5.30
CA TYR A 54 -7.59 -1.25 -6.68
C TYR A 54 -9.07 -0.92 -6.90
N ASN A 55 -9.94 -1.39 -6.02
CA ASN A 55 -11.37 -1.10 -6.08
C ASN A 55 -11.65 0.41 -6.00
N ILE A 56 -10.94 1.14 -5.14
CA ILE A 56 -11.06 2.60 -5.04
C ILE A 56 -10.63 3.27 -6.34
N LYS A 57 -9.49 2.87 -6.95
CA LYS A 57 -9.04 3.41 -8.24
C LYS A 57 -10.07 3.17 -9.35
N ASP A 58 -10.67 1.99 -9.39
CA ASP A 58 -11.67 1.65 -10.41
C ASP A 58 -12.99 2.39 -10.18
N THR A 59 -13.43 2.53 -8.93
CA THR A 59 -14.66 3.26 -8.58
C THR A 59 -14.49 4.78 -8.75
N LEU A 60 -13.28 5.31 -8.51
CA LEU A 60 -12.93 6.71 -8.71
C LEU A 60 -13.04 7.15 -10.17
N ARG A 61 -12.86 6.24 -11.14
CA ARG A 61 -13.12 6.55 -12.54
C ARG A 61 -14.56 6.95 -12.80
N PHE A 62 -15.50 6.58 -11.91
CA PHE A 62 -16.93 6.69 -12.18
C PHE A 62 -17.68 7.83 -11.50
N ASN A 63 -17.41 8.23 -10.25
CA ASN A 63 -17.98 9.45 -9.62
C ASN A 63 -17.78 9.43 -8.10
N LEU A 64 -16.74 10.07 -7.57
CA LEU A 64 -16.72 10.43 -6.13
C LEU A 64 -15.89 11.69 -5.94
N ASN A 65 -16.35 12.58 -5.06
CA ASN A 65 -15.61 13.78 -4.68
C ASN A 65 -14.19 13.38 -4.27
N LYS A 66 -13.20 13.94 -4.96
CA LYS A 66 -11.76 13.64 -4.78
C LYS A 66 -11.33 13.75 -3.32
N GLN A 67 -11.86 14.73 -2.57
CA GLN A 67 -11.52 14.91 -1.15
C GLN A 67 -12.03 13.77 -0.28
N LEU A 68 -13.28 13.31 -0.49
CA LEU A 68 -13.83 12.18 0.27
C LEU A 68 -13.01 10.91 0.06
N THR A 69 -12.56 10.69 -1.17
CA THR A 69 -11.75 9.51 -1.47
C THR A 69 -10.36 9.60 -0.85
N LEU A 70 -9.69 10.74 -0.94
CA LEU A 70 -8.40 10.93 -0.27
C LEU A 70 -8.51 10.74 1.24
N TYR A 71 -9.58 11.25 1.85
CA TYR A 71 -9.83 11.08 3.28
C TYR A 71 -10.09 9.61 3.66
N HIS A 72 -10.92 8.90 2.89
CA HIS A 72 -11.16 7.47 3.12
C HIS A 72 -9.86 6.67 3.00
N THR A 73 -9.07 6.93 1.97
CA THR A 73 -7.77 6.28 1.77
C THR A 73 -6.79 6.56 2.91
N TYR A 74 -6.74 7.80 3.41
CA TYR A 74 -5.93 8.16 4.58
C TYR A 74 -6.33 7.33 5.81
N LEU A 75 -7.64 7.18 6.07
CA LEU A 75 -8.12 6.38 7.20
C LEU A 75 -7.74 4.90 7.07
N LEU A 76 -7.79 4.33 5.87
CA LEU A 76 -7.37 2.95 5.61
C LEU A 76 -5.86 2.74 5.85
N LEU A 77 -5.03 3.67 5.37
CA LEU A 77 -3.59 3.64 5.62
C LEU A 77 -3.28 3.75 7.10
N LYS A 78 -3.91 4.71 7.80
CA LYS A 78 -3.74 4.90 9.24
C LYS A 78 -4.13 3.63 10.01
N LYS A 79 -5.25 3.01 9.68
CA LYS A 79 -5.69 1.75 10.33
C LYS A 79 -4.69 0.60 10.16
N THR A 80 -3.95 0.58 9.05
CA THR A 80 -3.05 -0.54 8.71
C THR A 80 -1.64 -0.34 9.24
N PHE A 81 -1.19 0.92 9.36
CA PHE A 81 0.21 1.25 9.65
C PHE A 81 0.45 2.14 10.88
N ALA A 82 -0.60 2.68 11.51
CA ALA A 82 -0.50 3.44 12.76
C ALA A 82 -0.91 2.57 13.96
#